data_AF-A0A2E5X0V8-F1
#
_entry.id   AF-A0A2E5X0V8-F1
#
_cell.length_a   1.000
_cell.length_b   1.000
_cell.length_c   1.000
_cell.angle_alpha   90.00
_cell.angle_beta   90.00
_cell.angle_gamma   90.00
#
_symmetry.space_group_name_H-M   'P 1'
#
loop_
_entity.id
_entity.type
_entity.pdbx_description
1 polymer ?
#
loop_
_entity_poly.entity_id
_entity_poly.type
_entity_poly.pdbx_seq_one_letter_code
_entity_poly.pdbx_strand_id
1 'polypeptide(L)'
;MFLFTLFTVLLGSFGKSGGNLNLNNSGSSGSSDKLLKSLGFVAPYTSVGNAATPVLKVEVPNKLGILQLFSDSSCSNSNVVGYKYVDGTKDSIRVRLGNLPEGSISIYAKFTDKNLNESSCKKVQEYDLSNKS
;
A
#
# COMPACT_ATOMS: atom_id res chain seq x y z
N MET A 1 -58.70 17.98 16.95
CA MET A 1 -57.47 18.81 16.87
C MET A 1 -57.05 18.82 15.41
N PHE A 2 -56.87 20.04 14.88
CA PHE A 2 -56.70 20.47 13.49
C PHE A 2 -55.73 19.60 12.65
N LEU A 3 -56.12 19.11 11.47
CA LEU A 3 -56.23 19.75 10.15
C LEU A 3 -54.87 19.94 9.44
N PHE A 4 -54.79 19.30 8.27
CA PHE A 4 -53.79 19.32 7.19
C PHE A 4 -53.07 20.66 6.95
N THR A 5 -51.79 20.57 6.55
CA THR A 5 -51.26 21.38 5.44
C THR A 5 -50.23 20.61 4.62
N LEU A 6 -50.66 20.27 3.41
CA LEU A 6 -49.85 19.95 2.24
C LEU A 6 -49.16 21.25 1.78
N PHE A 7 -47.88 21.20 1.39
CA PHE A 7 -47.27 22.25 0.57
C PHE A 7 -46.50 21.61 -0.60
N THR A 8 -47.15 21.59 -1.76
CA THR A 8 -46.51 21.51 -3.06
C THR A 8 -46.19 22.93 -3.54
N VAL A 9 -44.94 23.19 -3.90
CA VAL A 9 -44.62 24.27 -4.86
C VAL A 9 -43.82 23.68 -6.01
N LEU A 10 -44.25 24.13 -7.18
CA LEU A 10 -43.96 23.72 -8.54
C LEU A 10 -42.75 24.45 -9.13
N LEU A 11 -42.21 23.81 -10.17
CA LEU A 11 -41.55 24.37 -11.38
C LEU A 11 -40.06 24.76 -11.32
N GLY A 12 -39.32 24.13 -12.25
CA GLY A 12 -38.01 24.60 -12.72
C GLY A 12 -37.23 23.54 -13.51
N SER A 13 -37.73 23.08 -14.66
CA SER A 13 -36.87 22.42 -15.67
C SER A 13 -36.14 23.49 -16.47
N PHE A 14 -34.81 23.46 -16.53
CA PHE A 14 -34.00 23.89 -17.68
C PHE A 14 -32.54 23.42 -17.51
N GLY A 15 -31.93 22.95 -18.59
CA GLY A 15 -30.51 23.21 -18.86
C GLY A 15 -29.50 22.08 -18.65
N LYS A 16 -29.31 21.29 -19.70
CA LYS A 16 -28.17 20.41 -19.99
C LYS A 16 -26.85 21.20 -20.14
N SER A 17 -25.74 20.70 -19.57
CA SER A 17 -24.36 20.67 -20.12
C SER A 17 -23.26 20.94 -19.09
N GLY A 18 -22.16 20.18 -19.18
CA GLY A 18 -20.84 20.57 -18.68
C GLY A 18 -20.37 19.80 -17.44
N GLY A 19 -19.56 18.76 -17.66
CA GLY A 19 -18.93 18.02 -16.57
C GLY A 19 -17.94 18.87 -15.77
N ASN A 20 -17.80 18.54 -14.49
CA ASN A 20 -16.55 18.46 -13.72
C ASN A 20 -16.92 18.07 -12.28
N LEU A 21 -16.84 16.78 -11.93
CA LEU A 21 -16.90 16.39 -10.52
C LEU A 21 -15.49 16.46 -9.93
N ASN A 22 -15.24 17.65 -9.39
CA ASN A 22 -14.30 17.93 -8.33
C ASN A 22 -14.61 17.05 -7.11
N LEU A 23 -13.61 16.32 -6.61
CA LEU A 23 -13.52 16.00 -5.19
C LEU A 23 -12.20 16.55 -4.63
N ASN A 24 -12.29 17.78 -4.12
CA ASN A 24 -11.44 18.26 -3.05
C ASN A 24 -11.57 17.32 -1.85
N ASN A 25 -10.44 16.89 -1.28
CA ASN A 25 -10.38 16.63 0.15
C ASN A 25 -9.05 17.15 0.71
N SER A 26 -9.07 18.44 1.08
CA SER A 26 -8.08 19.05 1.95
C SER A 26 -8.53 18.84 3.39
N GLY A 27 -7.75 18.07 4.15
CA GLY A 27 -7.81 18.04 5.61
C GLY A 27 -8.16 16.68 6.22
N SER A 28 -7.15 15.92 6.63
CA SER A 28 -7.25 15.14 7.86
C SER A 28 -5.86 14.79 8.40
N SER A 29 -5.64 15.26 9.63
CA SER A 29 -4.70 14.83 10.66
C SER A 29 -4.18 13.39 10.54
N GLY A 30 -2.85 13.23 10.62
CA GLY A 30 -2.19 11.95 10.92
C GLY A 30 -1.76 11.15 9.68
N SER A 31 -0.68 11.59 9.02
CA SER A 31 -0.11 11.00 7.80
C SER A 31 0.57 9.64 8.05
N SER A 32 -0.20 8.64 8.47
CA SER A 32 0.23 7.24 8.57
C SER A 32 -0.12 6.46 7.30
N ASP A 33 -1.05 6.98 6.49
CA ASP A 33 -1.52 6.30 5.27
C ASP A 33 -0.64 6.48 4.05
N LYS A 34 0.40 7.33 4.15
CA LYS A 34 1.30 7.62 3.03
C LYS A 34 2.55 6.74 3.00
N LEU A 35 2.83 5.97 4.05
CA LEU A 35 4.07 5.19 4.20
C LEU A 35 3.88 3.73 3.77
N LEU A 36 5.00 3.00 3.60
CA LEU A 36 5.04 1.64 3.06
C LEU A 36 4.64 1.56 1.58
N LYS A 37 5.14 2.49 0.78
CA LYS A 37 5.02 2.42 -0.68
C LYS A 37 6.25 1.76 -1.27
N SER A 38 6.05 0.91 -2.28
CA SER A 38 7.16 0.43 -3.08
C SER A 38 7.73 1.58 -3.93
N LEU A 39 9.05 1.70 -3.93
CA LEU A 39 9.82 2.52 -4.87
C LEU A 39 10.33 1.70 -6.07
N GLY A 40 9.82 0.49 -6.21
CA GLY A 40 10.18 -0.45 -7.26
C GLY A 40 11.34 -1.38 -6.90
N PHE A 41 11.58 -2.32 -7.80
CA PHE A 41 12.70 -3.25 -7.72
C PHE A 41 14.00 -2.59 -8.16
N VAL A 42 15.08 -2.85 -7.42
CA VAL A 42 16.41 -2.38 -7.76
C VAL A 42 17.04 -3.36 -8.75
N ALA A 43 17.27 -2.92 -9.99
CA ALA A 43 18.03 -3.68 -10.98
C ALA A 43 19.54 -3.75 -10.63
N PRO A 44 20.29 -4.78 -11.08
CA PRO A 44 19.83 -5.91 -11.89
C PRO A 44 19.18 -7.00 -11.02
N TYR A 45 18.07 -7.57 -11.48
CA TYR A 45 17.52 -8.79 -10.90
C TYR A 45 18.18 -9.98 -11.60
N THR A 46 19.12 -10.68 -10.95
CA THR A 46 19.56 -11.98 -11.46
C THR A 46 18.50 -13.01 -11.08
N SER A 47 17.56 -13.27 -12.00
CA SER A 47 16.74 -14.48 -11.91
C SER A 47 17.56 -15.60 -12.51
N VAL A 48 18.06 -16.50 -11.67
CA VAL A 48 18.58 -17.78 -12.13
C VAL A 48 17.71 -18.85 -11.47
N GLY A 49 16.72 -19.35 -12.22
CA GLY A 49 15.80 -20.41 -11.79
C GLY A 49 14.94 -20.09 -10.56
N ASN A 50 14.53 -21.15 -9.85
CA ASN A 50 13.58 -21.18 -8.71
C ASN A 50 14.02 -20.39 -7.46
N ALA A 51 15.06 -19.55 -7.57
CA ALA A 51 15.68 -18.82 -6.46
C ALA A 51 15.93 -17.34 -6.81
N ALA A 52 15.03 -16.71 -7.56
CA ALA A 52 15.09 -15.26 -7.75
C ALA A 52 15.04 -14.56 -6.38
N THR A 53 16.11 -13.84 -6.02
CA THR A 53 16.15 -13.02 -4.80
C THR A 53 16.12 -11.53 -5.16
N PRO A 54 14.98 -11.00 -5.63
CA PRO A 54 14.90 -9.60 -6.04
C PRO A 54 15.04 -8.68 -4.82
N VAL A 55 15.50 -7.45 -5.05
CA VAL A 55 15.61 -6.43 -4.00
C VAL A 55 14.54 -5.38 -4.22
N LEU A 56 13.61 -5.26 -3.27
CA LEU A 56 12.56 -4.25 -3.27
C LEU A 56 13.02 -3.04 -2.46
N LYS A 57 12.86 -1.84 -3.02
CA LYS A 57 13.04 -0.59 -2.26
C LYS A 57 11.69 -0.13 -1.75
N VAL A 58 11.55 0.14 -0.46
CA VAL A 58 10.28 0.48 0.19
C VAL A 58 10.44 1.75 1.02
N GLU A 59 9.47 2.66 0.94
CA GLU A 59 9.37 3.82 1.82
C GLU A 59 9.03 3.38 3.25
N VAL A 60 9.76 3.89 4.23
CA VAL A 60 9.57 3.53 5.64
C VAL A 60 9.42 4.79 6.49
N PRO A 61 8.71 4.70 7.63
CA PRO A 61 8.70 5.79 8.60
C PRO A 61 10.11 6.11 9.07
N ASN A 62 10.40 7.40 9.28
CA ASN A 62 11.64 7.86 9.89
C ASN A 62 11.61 7.59 11.42
N LYS A 63 11.53 6.30 11.78
CA LYS A 63 11.39 5.77 13.13
C LYS A 63 12.07 4.41 13.23
N LEU A 64 12.65 4.13 14.41
CA LEU A 64 13.22 2.82 14.73
C LEU A 64 12.14 1.72 14.70
N GLY A 65 12.43 0.63 14.00
CA GLY A 65 11.51 -0.51 13.92
C GLY A 65 11.96 -1.60 12.96
N ILE A 66 11.03 -2.44 12.59
CA ILE A 66 11.22 -3.58 11.68
C ILE A 66 10.21 -3.46 10.55
N LEU A 67 10.71 -3.42 9.31
CA LEU A 67 9.91 -3.62 8.12
C LEU A 67 9.87 -5.11 7.79
N GLN A 68 8.67 -5.66 7.62
CA GLN A 68 8.44 -7.02 7.13
C GLN A 68 7.66 -6.97 5.83
N LEU A 69 8.02 -7.84 4.89
CA LEU A 69 7.36 -8.02 3.61
C LEU A 69 6.78 -9.42 3.50
N PHE A 70 5.60 -9.53 2.91
CA PHE A 70 4.79 -10.74 2.91
C PHE A 70 4.30 -11.07 1.49
N SER A 71 4.08 -12.35 1.22
CA SER A 71 3.52 -12.86 -0.04
C SER A 71 1.99 -12.77 -0.13
N ASP A 72 1.31 -12.41 0.97
CA ASP A 72 -0.15 -12.33 1.02
C ASP A 72 -0.66 -11.20 1.91
N SER A 73 -1.97 -10.93 1.82
CA SER A 73 -2.67 -9.90 2.57
C SER A 73 -2.90 -10.24 4.04
N SER A 74 -2.62 -11.47 4.48
CA SER A 74 -2.76 -11.86 5.89
C SER A 74 -1.65 -11.24 6.75
N CYS A 75 -0.50 -10.92 6.13
CA CYS A 75 0.72 -10.52 6.82
C CYS A 75 1.07 -11.47 8.00
N SER A 76 0.81 -12.76 7.82
CA SER A 76 1.15 -13.78 8.81
C SER A 76 2.64 -14.14 8.76
N ASN A 77 3.20 -14.59 9.88
CA ASN A 77 4.62 -14.92 9.98
C ASN A 77 5.05 -16.07 9.04
N SER A 78 4.11 -16.94 8.64
CA SER A 78 4.38 -18.03 7.68
C SER A 78 4.66 -17.53 6.27
N ASN A 79 4.22 -16.31 5.95
CA ASN A 79 4.24 -15.76 4.59
C ASN A 79 5.25 -14.61 4.46
N VAL A 80 6.20 -14.49 5.39
CA VAL A 80 7.29 -13.51 5.33
C VAL A 80 8.25 -13.88 4.22
N VAL A 81 8.43 -12.97 3.26
CA VAL A 81 9.36 -13.11 2.14
C VAL A 81 10.60 -12.22 2.28
N GLY A 82 10.61 -11.30 3.26
CA GLY A 82 11.78 -10.48 3.56
C GLY A 82 11.54 -9.59 4.77
N TYR A 83 12.61 -9.15 5.41
CA TYR A 83 12.54 -8.18 6.50
C TYR A 83 13.81 -7.33 6.59
N LYS A 84 13.71 -6.18 7.25
CA LYS A 84 14.86 -5.32 7.53
C LYS A 84 14.62 -4.43 8.75
N TYR A 85 15.65 -4.25 9.56
CA TYR A 85 15.66 -3.24 10.62
C TYR A 85 15.76 -1.83 10.01
N VAL A 86 14.92 -0.92 10.49
CA VAL A 86 14.93 0.50 10.14
C VAL A 86 15.52 1.26 11.31
N ASP A 87 16.58 2.03 11.05
CA ASP A 87 17.30 2.81 12.05
C ASP A 87 16.63 4.15 12.38
N GLY A 88 15.60 4.54 11.62
CA GLY A 88 14.94 5.83 11.76
C GLY A 88 15.83 7.00 11.35
N THR A 89 16.68 6.81 10.33
CA THR A 89 17.46 7.90 9.71
C THR A 89 17.17 8.06 8.22
N LYS A 90 16.56 7.05 7.59
CA LYS A 90 16.26 7.00 6.15
C LYS A 90 14.76 6.83 5.93
N ASP A 91 14.26 7.48 4.89
CA ASP A 91 12.85 7.38 4.48
C ASP A 91 12.59 6.19 3.54
N SER A 92 13.62 5.44 3.17
CA SER A 92 13.47 4.21 2.39
C SER A 92 14.55 3.18 2.68
N ILE A 93 14.21 1.91 2.49
CA ILE A 93 15.11 0.79 2.74
C ILE A 93 15.03 -0.25 1.62
N ARG A 94 16.15 -0.95 1.40
CA ARG A 94 16.24 -2.05 0.44
C ARG A 94 16.09 -3.37 1.18
N VAL A 95 15.13 -4.18 0.75
CA VAL A 95 14.83 -5.50 1.31
C VAL A 95 15.04 -6.56 0.25
N ARG A 96 15.87 -7.56 0.54
CA ARG A 96 16.03 -8.73 -0.32
C ARG A 96 14.85 -9.67 -0.07
N LEU A 97 14.15 -10.05 -1.13
CA LEU A 97 13.07 -11.02 -1.07
C LEU A 97 13.63 -12.43 -1.31
N GLY A 98 12.99 -13.43 -0.71
CA GLY A 98 13.28 -14.85 -0.92
C GLY A 98 11.99 -15.67 -0.91
N ASN A 99 12.09 -16.94 -1.33
CA ASN A 99 10.98 -17.91 -1.37
C ASN A 99 9.74 -17.39 -2.11
N LEU A 100 9.95 -16.62 -3.19
CA LEU A 100 8.84 -16.16 -4.01
C LEU A 100 8.39 -17.32 -4.92
N PRO A 101 7.10 -17.69 -4.91
CA PRO A 101 6.56 -18.67 -5.86
C PRO A 101 6.71 -18.14 -7.29
N GLU A 102 6.82 -19.06 -8.24
CA GLU A 102 6.70 -18.72 -9.65
C GLU A 102 5.32 -18.13 -9.95
N GLY A 103 5.26 -17.21 -10.92
CA GLY A 103 4.02 -16.52 -11.29
C GLY A 103 3.92 -15.08 -10.80
N SER A 104 2.71 -14.54 -10.91
CA SER A 104 2.36 -13.22 -10.36
C SER A 104 2.08 -13.30 -8.87
N ILE A 105 2.84 -12.53 -8.09
CA ILE A 105 2.72 -12.41 -6.64
C ILE A 105 2.52 -10.94 -6.24
N SER A 106 1.60 -10.70 -5.33
CA SER A 106 1.46 -9.40 -4.66
C SER A 106 2.32 -9.40 -3.38
N ILE A 107 3.14 -8.37 -3.22
CA ILE A 107 3.94 -8.15 -2.02
C ILE A 107 3.19 -7.18 -1.11
N TYR A 108 3.12 -7.52 0.17
CA TYR A 108 2.51 -6.73 1.22
C TYR A 108 3.57 -6.32 2.24
N ALA A 109 3.34 -5.23 2.96
CA ALA A 109 4.25 -4.74 3.98
C ALA A 109 3.54 -4.46 5.30
N LYS A 110 4.27 -4.69 6.39
CA LYS A 110 3.94 -4.28 7.75
C LYS A 110 5.17 -3.67 8.39
N PHE A 111 4.99 -2.63 9.19
CA PHE A 111 6.04 -2.03 10.00
C PHE A 111 5.68 -2.11 11.47
N THR A 112 6.61 -2.59 12.29
CA THR A 112 6.47 -2.64 13.74
C THR A 112 7.52 -1.75 14.35
N ASP A 113 7.11 -0.74 15.12
CA ASP A 113 8.05 0.18 15.76
C ASP A 113 8.68 -0.42 17.03
N LYS A 114 9.68 0.28 17.59
CA LYS A 114 10.35 -0.16 18.83
C LYS A 114 9.42 -0.29 20.06
N ASN A 115 8.24 0.32 20.02
CA ASN A 115 7.23 0.28 21.07
C ASN A 115 6.15 -0.78 20.77
N LEU A 116 6.37 -1.65 19.77
CA LEU A 116 5.45 -2.69 19.33
C LEU A 116 4.15 -2.17 18.70
N ASN A 117 4.11 -0.90 18.26
CA ASN A 117 2.98 -0.44 17.45
C ASN A 117 3.16 -0.93 16.02
N GLU A 118 2.14 -1.60 15.51
CA GLU A 118 2.13 -2.16 14.16
C GLU A 118 1.33 -1.26 13.21
N SER A 119 1.83 -1.11 11.99
CA SER A 119 1.04 -0.59 10.88
C SER A 119 0.03 -1.63 10.41
N SER A 120 -0.98 -1.19 9.67
CA SER A 120 -1.81 -2.10 8.88
C SER A 120 -0.98 -2.81 7.80
N CYS A 121 -1.41 -4.04 7.45
CA CYS A 121 -0.88 -4.79 6.31
C CYS A 121 -1.32 -4.11 5.00
N LYS A 122 -0.38 -3.70 4.15
CA LYS A 122 -0.68 -2.97 2.91
C LYS A 122 -0.02 -3.60 1.70
N LYS A 123 -0.74 -3.75 0.59
CA LYS A 123 -0.15 -4.14 -0.70
C LYS A 123 0.81 -3.04 -1.15
N VAL A 124 2.06 -3.39 -1.43
CA VAL A 124 3.11 -2.43 -1.82
C VAL A 124 3.54 -2.60 -3.27
N GLN A 125 3.51 -3.82 -3.80
CA GLN A 125 4.00 -4.11 -5.14
C GLN A 125 3.30 -5.34 -5.71
N GLU A 126 3.14 -5.38 -7.02
CA GLU A 126 2.87 -6.62 -7.75
C GLU A 126 4.10 -7.00 -8.57
N TYR A 127 4.45 -8.28 -8.54
CA TYR A 127 5.67 -8.80 -9.13
C TYR A 127 5.33 -10.06 -9.92
N ASP A 128 5.65 -10.05 -11.21
CA ASP A 128 5.45 -11.20 -12.08
C ASP A 128 6.79 -11.88 -12.37
N LEU A 129 6.93 -13.12 -11.90
CA LEU A 129 8.06 -14.00 -12.20
C LEU A 129 7.85 -14.82 -13.47
N SER A 130 6.66 -14.80 -14.08
CA SER A 130 6.30 -15.59 -15.26
C SER A 130 7.05 -15.16 -16.52
N ASN A 131 7.58 -13.92 -16.55
CA ASN A 131 8.04 -13.28 -17.77
C ASN A 131 9.52 -12.88 -17.72
N LYS A 132 10.39 -13.83 -17.35
CA LYS A 132 11.84 -13.65 -17.46
C LYS A 132 12.43 -14.62 -18.47
N SER A 133 12.50 -14.15 -19.72
CA SER A 133 13.46 -14.60 -20.73
C SER A 133 14.85 -14.02 -20.47
#